data_AF-A0A6F9CBN9-F1
#
_entry.id   AF-A0A6F9CBN9-F1
#
_cell.length_a   1.000
_cell.length_b   1.000
_cell.length_c   1.000
_cell.angle_alpha   90.00
_cell.angle_beta   90.00
_cell.angle_gamma   90.00
#
_symmetry.space_group_name_H-M   'P 1'
#
loop_
_entity.id
_entity.type
_entity.pdbx_description
1 polymer ?
#
loop_
_entity_poly.entity_id
_entity_poly.type
_entity_poly.pdbx_seq_one_letter_code
_entity_poly.pdbx_strand_id
1 'polypeptide(L)'
;MFWFMEGICFLPTFLVIWSSSTFIVSYLIALFEHDVDVIFPYISCIFGLMTVITAFAGMATMYARYKFVEKLNEKAGGVPPALNQAAFWIGMLSCLGICFVATFQETTIIQMHDAGALLFFISGVLYTILQSIISYKAYPYGCSLALCHTRTGMATIAFLADYVFHLVSAVSEWIMVFSFIFFFFTYIHDFK
;
A
#
# COMPACT_ATOMS: atom_id res chain seq x y z
N MET A 1 21.63 10.09 16.99
CA MET A 1 20.40 9.45 17.51
C MET A 1 19.85 8.45 16.47
N PHE A 2 20.54 7.31 16.33
CA PHE A 2 20.13 6.15 15.52
C PHE A 2 18.99 5.35 16.18
N TRP A 3 18.75 5.59 17.47
CA TRP A 3 17.79 4.89 18.32
C TRP A 3 16.31 5.03 17.91
N PHE A 4 15.95 6.03 17.08
CA PHE A 4 14.58 6.16 16.57
C PHE A 4 14.30 5.19 15.41
N MET A 5 15.33 4.69 14.71
CA MET A 5 15.16 3.74 13.60
C MET A 5 15.11 2.29 14.06
N GLU A 6 15.70 1.98 15.22
CA GLU A 6 15.63 0.67 15.86
C GLU A 6 14.17 0.36 16.26
N GLY A 7 13.50 -0.45 15.44
CA GLY A 7 12.14 -0.91 15.68
C GLY A 7 11.09 -0.40 14.69
N ILE A 8 11.37 0.64 13.88
CA ILE A 8 10.39 1.15 12.90
C ILE A 8 10.16 0.16 11.75
N CYS A 9 11.12 -0.71 11.45
CA CYS A 9 10.95 -1.84 10.53
C CYS A 9 9.74 -2.72 10.88
N PHE A 10 9.33 -2.77 12.15
CA PHE A 10 8.12 -3.49 12.56
C PHE A 10 6.87 -3.02 11.80
N LEU A 11 6.74 -1.72 11.49
CA LEU A 11 5.55 -1.18 10.83
C LEU A 11 5.33 -1.76 9.42
N PRO A 12 6.26 -1.65 8.46
CA PRO A 12 6.08 -2.28 7.14
C PRO A 12 6.09 -3.81 7.22
N THR A 13 6.82 -4.43 8.16
CA THR A 13 6.77 -5.89 8.36
C THR A 13 5.38 -6.34 8.79
N PHE A 14 4.78 -5.66 9.78
CA PHE A 14 3.42 -5.93 10.23
C PHE A 14 2.43 -5.70 9.10
N LEU A 15 2.53 -4.57 8.38
CA LEU A 15 1.67 -4.25 7.24
C LEU A 15 1.66 -5.38 6.20
N VAL A 16 2.84 -5.84 5.77
CA VAL A 16 2.98 -6.89 4.74
C VAL A 16 2.43 -8.23 5.22
N ILE A 17 2.75 -8.64 6.45
CA ILE A 17 2.27 -9.92 7.01
C ILE A 17 0.76 -9.86 7.19
N TRP A 18 0.24 -8.77 7.77
CA TRP A 18 -1.17 -8.61 8.05
C TRP A 18 -2.00 -8.54 6.77
N SER A 19 -1.59 -7.73 5.79
CA SER A 19 -2.28 -7.65 4.49
C SER A 19 -2.31 -9.00 3.78
N SER A 20 -1.21 -9.76 3.83
CA SER A 20 -1.14 -11.11 3.23
C SER A 20 -2.05 -12.10 3.97
N SER A 21 -2.11 -11.98 5.31
CA SER A 21 -2.98 -12.81 6.15
C SER A 21 -4.46 -12.54 5.89
N THR A 22 -4.84 -11.29 5.59
CA THR A 22 -6.22 -10.94 5.21
C THR A 22 -6.72 -11.79 4.04
N PHE A 23 -5.90 -12.00 3.02
CA PHE A 23 -6.27 -12.85 1.88
C PHE A 23 -6.39 -14.32 2.26
N ILE A 24 -5.39 -14.85 2.98
CA ILE A 24 -5.35 -16.27 3.35
C ILE A 24 -6.53 -16.62 4.26
N VAL A 25 -6.78 -15.82 5.30
CA VAL A 25 -7.86 -16.06 6.26
C VAL A 25 -9.22 -15.98 5.56
N SER A 26 -9.42 -14.99 4.69
CA SER A 26 -10.70 -14.83 3.99
C SER A 26 -10.97 -15.97 3.01
N TYR A 27 -9.93 -16.45 2.32
CA TYR A 27 -10.01 -17.65 1.48
C TYR A 27 -10.37 -18.90 2.28
N LEU A 28 -9.73 -19.12 3.44
CA LEU A 28 -10.02 -20.26 4.30
C LEU A 28 -11.47 -20.21 4.83
N ILE A 29 -11.96 -19.04 5.25
CA ILE A 29 -13.34 -18.87 5.70
C ILE A 29 -14.31 -19.25 4.58
N ALA A 30 -14.12 -18.72 3.37
CA ALA A 30 -14.96 -19.06 2.22
C ALA A 30 -15.00 -20.57 1.93
N LEU A 31 -13.85 -21.26 2.04
CA LEU A 31 -13.79 -22.71 1.87
C LEU A 31 -14.57 -23.48 2.95
N PHE A 32 -14.50 -23.04 4.22
CA PHE A 32 -15.17 -23.72 5.33
C PHE A 32 -16.67 -23.45 5.38
N GLU A 33 -17.12 -22.28 4.92
CA GLU A 33 -18.54 -21.93 4.87
C GLU A 33 -19.29 -22.61 3.71
N HIS A 34 -18.57 -23.34 2.84
CA HIS A 34 -19.09 -23.92 1.59
C HIS A 34 -19.72 -22.87 0.65
N ASP A 35 -19.40 -21.59 0.84
CA ASP A 35 -19.81 -20.51 -0.05
C ASP A 35 -19.01 -20.58 -1.36
N VAL A 36 -19.75 -20.56 -2.47
CA VAL A 36 -19.26 -20.92 -3.82
C VAL A 36 -18.41 -19.81 -4.46
N ASP A 37 -18.37 -18.60 -3.86
CA ASP A 37 -17.59 -17.46 -4.38
C ASP A 37 -16.17 -17.41 -3.82
N VAL A 38 -15.41 -18.48 -4.10
CA VAL A 38 -13.97 -18.62 -3.79
C VAL A 38 -13.12 -17.50 -4.41
N ILE A 39 -13.63 -16.87 -5.47
CA ILE A 39 -12.96 -15.79 -6.21
C ILE A 39 -13.11 -14.43 -5.51
N PHE A 40 -14.18 -14.24 -4.73
CA PHE A 40 -14.56 -12.94 -4.13
C PHE A 40 -14.89 -13.08 -2.63
N PRO A 41 -13.91 -13.39 -1.75
CA PRO A 41 -14.16 -13.58 -0.31
C PRO A 41 -14.33 -12.25 0.46
N TYR A 42 -14.94 -11.24 -0.15
CA TYR A 42 -15.11 -9.88 0.37
C TYR A 42 -16.24 -9.74 1.40
N ILE A 43 -16.94 -10.83 1.72
CA ILE A 43 -18.28 -10.78 2.34
C ILE A 43 -18.26 -11.05 3.86
N SER A 44 -17.10 -11.32 4.47
CA SER A 44 -17.05 -11.50 5.93
C SER A 44 -16.75 -10.19 6.67
N CYS A 45 -17.43 -9.97 7.80
CA CYS A 45 -17.10 -8.89 8.74
C CYS A 45 -15.62 -8.96 9.18
N ILE A 46 -15.05 -10.17 9.20
CA ILE A 46 -13.63 -10.43 9.49
C ILE A 46 -12.74 -9.81 8.41
N PHE A 47 -13.05 -9.99 7.13
CA PHE A 47 -12.31 -9.34 6.03
C PHE A 47 -12.32 -7.82 6.17
N GLY A 48 -13.49 -7.23 6.44
CA GLY A 48 -13.63 -5.79 6.69
C GLY A 48 -12.75 -5.31 7.84
N LEU A 49 -12.82 -5.98 9.00
CA LEU A 49 -12.01 -5.65 10.17
C LEU A 49 -10.50 -5.74 9.88
N MET A 50 -10.06 -6.82 9.25
CA MET A 50 -8.65 -7.01 8.91
C MET A 50 -8.16 -5.95 7.92
N THR A 51 -9.00 -5.57 6.95
CA THR A 51 -8.70 -4.54 5.95
C THR A 51 -8.63 -3.14 6.56
N VAL A 52 -9.48 -2.82 7.54
CA VAL A 52 -9.36 -1.58 8.33
C VAL A 52 -8.03 -1.55 9.10
N ILE A 53 -7.62 -2.66 9.72
CA ILE A 53 -6.31 -2.74 10.40
C ILE A 53 -5.17 -2.54 9.41
N THR A 54 -5.26 -3.10 8.19
CA THR A 54 -4.32 -2.84 7.09
C THR A 54 -4.24 -1.35 6.75
N ALA A 55 -5.37 -0.64 6.71
CA ALA A 55 -5.38 0.80 6.44
C ALA A 55 -4.61 1.58 7.51
N PHE A 56 -4.83 1.30 8.80
CA PHE A 56 -4.10 1.94 9.89
C PHE A 56 -2.59 1.61 9.88
N ALA A 57 -2.24 0.34 9.64
CA ALA A 57 -0.84 -0.07 9.47
C ALA A 57 -0.17 0.62 8.27
N GLY A 58 -0.92 0.80 7.18
CA GLY A 58 -0.52 1.57 6.00
C GLY A 58 -0.21 3.02 6.34
N MET A 59 -1.15 3.70 7.01
CA MET A 59 -0.95 5.09 7.45
C MET A 59 0.29 5.24 8.35
N ALA A 60 0.45 4.35 9.34
CA ALA A 60 1.61 4.38 10.24
C ALA A 60 2.94 4.18 9.47
N THR A 61 2.97 3.21 8.55
CA THR A 61 4.14 2.92 7.71
C THR A 61 4.49 4.09 6.79
N MET A 62 3.47 4.70 6.14
CA MET A 62 3.67 5.84 5.24
C MET A 62 4.08 7.11 6.00
N TYR A 63 3.56 7.32 7.21
CA TYR A 63 4.00 8.40 8.08
C TYR A 63 5.46 8.21 8.52
N ALA A 64 5.83 7.00 8.94
CA ALA A 64 7.21 6.67 9.26
C ALA A 64 8.14 6.92 8.06
N ARG A 65 7.71 6.56 6.85
CA ARG A 65 8.44 6.85 5.61
C ARG A 65 8.59 8.34 5.35
N TYR A 66 7.52 9.11 5.52
CA TYR A 66 7.54 10.57 5.39
C TYR A 66 8.58 11.20 6.33
N LYS A 67 8.57 10.82 7.61
CA LYS A 67 9.54 11.30 8.62
C LYS A 67 10.96 10.85 8.34
N PHE A 68 11.15 9.63 7.83
CA PHE A 68 12.46 9.14 7.40
C PHE A 68 13.05 10.01 6.29
N VAL A 69 12.24 10.35 5.27
CA VAL A 69 12.69 11.19 4.15
C VAL A 69 13.00 12.61 4.61
N GLU A 70 12.20 13.21 5.52
CA GLU A 70 12.52 14.52 6.10
C GLU A 70 13.90 14.51 6.77
N LYS A 71 14.15 13.51 7.63
CA LYS A 71 15.40 13.38 8.36
C LYS A 71 16.59 13.07 7.45
N LEU A 72 16.38 12.30 6.39
CA LEU A 72 17.40 12.07 5.38
C LEU A 72 17.76 13.38 4.66
N ASN A 73 16.74 14.19 4.34
CA ASN A 73 16.90 15.44 3.63
C ASN A 73 17.65 16.50 4.46
N GLU A 74 17.52 16.48 5.80
CA GLU A 74 18.35 17.30 6.71
C GLU A 74 19.85 17.03 6.55
N LYS A 75 20.22 15.77 6.23
CA LYS A 75 21.62 15.34 6.10
C LYS A 75 22.16 15.46 4.67
N ALA A 76 21.36 15.07 3.68
CA ALA A 76 21.82 14.89 2.29
C ALA A 76 21.18 15.87 1.29
N GLY A 77 20.05 16.48 1.63
CA GLY A 77 19.26 17.27 0.68
C GLY A 77 18.70 16.45 -0.50
N GLY A 78 18.23 17.15 -1.54
CA GLY A 78 17.87 16.57 -2.84
C GLY A 78 16.38 16.25 -3.04
N VAL A 79 15.64 15.94 -1.97
CA VAL A 79 14.19 15.70 -2.04
C VAL A 79 13.42 16.98 -1.70
N PRO A 80 12.61 17.54 -2.60
CA PRO A 80 11.77 18.69 -2.28
C PRO A 80 10.77 18.35 -1.16
N PRO A 81 10.67 19.15 -0.08
CA PRO A 81 9.72 18.89 1.02
C PRO A 81 8.27 18.77 0.54
N ALA A 82 7.86 19.62 -0.40
CA ALA A 82 6.53 19.59 -1.01
C ALA A 82 6.24 18.26 -1.72
N LEU A 83 7.24 17.63 -2.34
CA LEU A 83 7.09 16.32 -3.00
C LEU A 83 6.85 15.22 -1.97
N ASN A 84 7.62 15.21 -0.87
CA ASN A 84 7.45 14.26 0.22
C ASN A 84 6.07 14.42 0.90
N GLN A 85 5.65 15.65 1.14
CA GLN A 85 4.35 15.98 1.73
C GLN A 85 3.18 15.60 0.80
N ALA A 86 3.30 15.88 -0.50
CA ALA A 86 2.29 15.47 -1.49
C ALA A 86 2.15 13.95 -1.55
N ALA A 87 3.28 13.22 -1.59
CA ALA A 87 3.27 11.77 -1.56
C ALA A 87 2.59 11.25 -0.28
N PHE A 88 2.91 11.82 0.88
CA PHE A 88 2.27 11.43 2.14
C PHE A 88 0.75 11.60 2.09
N TRP A 89 0.23 12.76 1.70
CA TRP A 89 -1.22 13.00 1.66
C TRP A 89 -1.94 12.13 0.62
N ILE A 90 -1.33 11.88 -0.53
CA ILE A 90 -1.86 10.93 -1.52
C ILE A 90 -1.93 9.52 -0.92
N GLY A 91 -0.92 9.10 -0.15
CA GLY A 91 -0.96 7.84 0.59
C GLY A 91 -2.08 7.80 1.64
N MET A 92 -2.30 8.89 2.38
CA MET A 92 -3.40 8.98 3.35
C MET A 92 -4.77 8.86 2.67
N LEU A 93 -4.93 9.44 1.48
CA LEU A 93 -6.14 9.30 0.67
C LEU A 93 -6.37 7.85 0.23
N SER A 94 -5.30 7.12 -0.08
CA SER A 94 -5.35 5.69 -0.41
C SER A 94 -5.84 4.86 0.77
N CYS A 95 -5.36 5.13 1.98
CA CYS A 95 -5.87 4.47 3.20
C CYS A 95 -7.33 4.80 3.49
N LEU A 96 -7.79 6.03 3.19
CA LEU A 96 -9.21 6.36 3.29
C LEU A 96 -10.05 5.51 2.31
N GLY A 97 -9.56 5.30 1.09
CA GLY A 97 -10.18 4.38 0.12
C GLY A 97 -10.30 2.95 0.66
N ILE A 98 -9.22 2.42 1.26
CA ILE A 98 -9.24 1.09 1.91
C ILE A 98 -10.32 1.02 3.00
N CYS A 99 -10.45 2.06 3.84
CA CYS A 99 -11.50 2.10 4.87
C CYS A 99 -12.92 2.07 4.26
N PHE A 100 -13.14 2.75 3.12
CA PHE A 100 -14.43 2.70 2.42
C PHE A 100 -14.73 1.29 1.90
N VAL A 101 -13.78 0.67 1.18
CA VAL A 101 -13.88 -0.71 0.67
C VAL A 101 -14.17 -1.69 1.80
N ALA A 102 -13.54 -1.51 2.96
CA ALA A 102 -13.72 -2.38 4.12
C ALA A 102 -15.05 -2.18 4.86
N THR A 103 -15.65 -0.98 4.77
CA THR A 103 -16.87 -0.63 5.50
C THR A 103 -18.12 -0.88 4.65
N PHE A 104 -18.07 -0.50 3.38
CA PHE A 104 -19.17 -0.65 2.44
C PHE A 104 -18.94 -1.91 1.60
N GLN A 105 -19.62 -2.99 1.98
CA GLN A 105 -19.53 -4.25 1.25
C GLN A 105 -20.17 -4.11 -0.13
N GLU A 106 -19.52 -4.68 -1.14
CA GLU A 106 -19.95 -4.66 -2.55
C GLU A 106 -21.42 -5.10 -2.73
N THR A 107 -21.84 -6.13 -1.99
CA THR A 107 -23.20 -6.70 -2.06
C THR A 107 -24.30 -5.84 -1.44
N THR A 108 -23.94 -4.83 -0.64
CA THR A 108 -24.91 -3.98 0.07
C THR A 108 -25.01 -2.58 -0.53
N ILE A 109 -23.87 -1.93 -0.77
CA ILE A 109 -23.80 -0.56 -1.30
C ILE A 109 -22.63 -0.45 -2.28
N ILE A 110 -22.77 -1.11 -3.44
CA ILE A 110 -21.75 -1.18 -4.50
C ILE A 110 -21.18 0.19 -4.89
N GLN A 111 -22.02 1.23 -4.96
CA GLN A 111 -21.58 2.58 -5.35
C GLN A 111 -20.53 3.16 -4.40
N MET A 112 -20.69 2.92 -3.09
CA MET A 112 -19.74 3.39 -2.08
C MET A 112 -18.49 2.52 -2.04
N HIS A 113 -18.65 1.21 -2.28
CA HIS A 113 -17.54 0.28 -2.43
C HIS A 113 -16.63 0.67 -3.59
N ASP A 114 -17.20 0.82 -4.79
CA ASP A 114 -16.48 1.15 -6.03
C ASP A 114 -15.84 2.54 -5.95
N ALA A 115 -16.51 3.51 -5.33
CA ALA A 115 -15.91 4.82 -5.06
C ALA A 115 -14.69 4.70 -4.13
N GLY A 116 -14.77 3.84 -3.11
CA GLY A 116 -13.65 3.52 -2.23
C GLY A 116 -12.50 2.82 -2.97
N ALA A 117 -12.81 1.84 -3.82
CA ALA A 117 -11.85 1.10 -4.62
C ALA A 117 -11.10 2.04 -5.59
N LEU A 118 -11.85 2.87 -6.32
CA LEU A 118 -11.28 3.89 -7.21
C LEU A 118 -10.34 4.84 -6.45
N LEU A 119 -10.76 5.30 -5.27
CA LEU A 119 -9.96 6.17 -4.43
C LEU A 119 -8.68 5.46 -3.98
N PHE A 120 -8.79 4.24 -3.48
CA PHE A 120 -7.67 3.42 -3.00
C PHE A 120 -6.64 3.18 -4.11
N PHE A 121 -7.08 2.66 -5.25
CA PHE A 121 -6.19 2.22 -6.32
C PHE A 121 -5.49 3.37 -7.02
N ILE A 122 -6.23 4.39 -7.49
CA ILE A 122 -5.63 5.54 -8.18
C ILE A 122 -4.62 6.24 -7.28
N SER A 123 -5.02 6.58 -6.04
CA SER A 123 -4.11 7.27 -5.13
C SER A 123 -2.97 6.38 -4.65
N GLY A 124 -3.17 5.06 -4.55
CA GLY A 124 -2.13 4.07 -4.23
C GLY A 124 -1.08 3.98 -5.33
N VAL A 125 -1.49 3.92 -6.61
CA VAL A 125 -0.57 3.96 -7.75
C VAL A 125 0.22 5.26 -7.76
N LEU A 126 -0.45 6.40 -7.62
CA LEU A 126 0.22 7.70 -7.53
C LEU A 126 1.23 7.74 -6.37
N TYR A 127 0.89 7.19 -5.20
CA TYR A 127 1.81 7.07 -4.07
C TYR A 127 3.08 6.30 -4.45
N THR A 128 2.95 5.12 -5.06
CA THR A 128 4.10 4.29 -5.45
C THR A 128 4.99 4.96 -6.51
N ILE A 129 4.40 5.68 -7.45
CA ILE A 129 5.13 6.48 -8.45
C ILE A 129 5.93 7.59 -7.76
N LEU A 130 5.28 8.38 -6.90
CA LEU A 130 5.95 9.47 -6.18
C LEU A 130 7.08 8.96 -5.27
N GLN A 131 6.86 7.85 -4.56
CA GLN A 131 7.89 7.23 -3.71
C GLN A 131 9.05 6.63 -4.51
N SER A 132 8.80 6.16 -5.73
CA SER A 132 9.85 5.76 -6.66
C SER A 132 10.71 6.97 -7.07
N ILE A 133 10.09 8.09 -7.43
CA ILE A 133 10.78 9.36 -7.75
C ILE A 133 11.60 9.86 -6.56
N ILE A 134 11.01 9.86 -5.36
CA ILE A 134 11.69 10.23 -4.10
C ILE A 134 12.91 9.33 -3.87
N SER A 135 12.81 8.02 -4.13
CA SER A 135 13.92 7.08 -3.95
C SER A 135 15.13 7.42 -4.83
N TYR A 136 14.93 7.79 -6.11
CA TYR A 136 16.05 8.26 -6.94
C TYR A 136 16.62 9.61 -6.47
N LYS A 137 15.77 10.54 -6.02
CA LYS A 137 16.24 11.83 -5.49
C LYS A 137 17.00 11.68 -4.16
N ALA A 138 16.71 10.64 -3.40
CA ALA A 138 17.36 10.31 -2.14
C ALA A 138 18.67 9.52 -2.32
N TYR A 139 18.93 8.95 -3.50
CA TYR A 139 20.19 8.26 -3.81
C TYR A 139 21.38 9.23 -3.80
N PRO A 140 22.57 8.83 -3.30
CA PRO A 140 22.93 7.51 -2.77
C PRO A 140 22.69 7.33 -1.27
N TYR A 141 22.26 8.37 -0.56
CA TYR A 141 22.23 8.37 0.91
C TYR A 141 20.99 7.69 1.51
N GLY A 142 19.90 7.58 0.75
CA GLY A 142 18.63 7.00 1.23
C GLY A 142 18.38 5.55 0.85
N CYS A 143 18.91 5.08 -0.28
CA CYS A 143 18.73 3.71 -0.75
C CYS A 143 19.73 3.35 -1.84
N SER A 144 19.88 2.04 -2.11
CA SER A 144 20.67 1.55 -3.24
C SER A 144 19.94 1.76 -4.58
N LEU A 145 20.70 1.87 -5.67
CA LEU A 145 20.14 2.01 -7.01
C LEU A 145 19.27 0.79 -7.40
N ALA A 146 19.65 -0.41 -6.95
CA ALA A 146 18.85 -1.62 -7.12
C ALA A 146 17.44 -1.47 -6.51
N LEU A 147 17.35 -0.94 -5.29
CA LEU A 147 16.08 -0.68 -4.63
C LEU A 147 15.23 0.36 -5.38
N CYS A 148 15.87 1.41 -5.93
CA CYS A 148 15.19 2.38 -6.79
C CYS A 148 14.57 1.72 -8.02
N HIS A 149 15.32 0.85 -8.71
CA HIS A 149 14.83 0.11 -9.87
C HIS A 149 13.70 -0.86 -9.50
N THR A 150 13.82 -1.57 -8.37
CA THR A 150 12.74 -2.44 -7.87
C THR A 150 11.46 -1.65 -7.61
N ARG A 151 11.55 -0.49 -6.95
CA ARG A 151 10.39 0.39 -6.70
C ARG A 151 9.74 0.88 -7.98
N THR A 152 10.53 1.32 -8.96
CA THR A 152 10.00 1.69 -10.28
C THR A 152 9.34 0.52 -10.99
N GLY A 153 9.93 -0.67 -10.97
CA GLY A 153 9.33 -1.86 -11.55
C GLY A 153 7.95 -2.14 -10.98
N MET A 154 7.82 -2.12 -9.65
CA MET A 154 6.52 -2.34 -8.97
C MET A 154 5.52 -1.22 -9.25
N ALA A 155 5.94 0.05 -9.26
CA ALA A 155 5.07 1.17 -9.59
C ALA A 155 4.56 1.09 -11.04
N THR A 156 5.40 0.67 -11.98
CA THR A 156 5.00 0.45 -13.38
C THR A 156 4.01 -0.71 -13.49
N ILE A 157 4.24 -1.84 -12.80
CA ILE A 157 3.30 -2.97 -12.80
C ILE A 157 1.95 -2.53 -12.23
N ALA A 158 1.94 -1.80 -11.11
CA ALA A 158 0.73 -1.30 -10.50
C ALA A 158 -0.03 -0.33 -11.44
N PHE A 159 0.68 0.59 -12.11
CA PHE A 159 0.09 1.51 -13.08
C PHE A 159 -0.53 0.80 -14.30
N LEU A 160 0.17 -0.19 -14.85
CA LEU A 160 -0.36 -0.98 -15.98
C LEU A 160 -1.57 -1.81 -15.57
N ALA A 161 -1.55 -2.37 -14.35
CA ALA A 161 -2.68 -3.11 -13.81
C ALA A 161 -3.89 -2.18 -13.58
N ASP A 162 -3.71 -0.98 -13.03
CA ASP A 162 -4.77 0.01 -12.83
C ASP A 162 -5.40 0.48 -14.15
N TYR A 163 -4.58 0.66 -15.20
CA TYR A 163 -5.09 0.95 -16.54
C TYR A 163 -5.99 -0.18 -17.07
N VAL A 164 -5.63 -1.43 -16.82
CA VAL A 164 -6.46 -2.60 -17.20
C VAL A 164 -7.66 -2.76 -16.26
N PHE A 165 -7.56 -2.36 -14.99
CA PHE A 165 -8.66 -2.36 -14.03
C PHE A 165 -9.83 -1.50 -14.50
N HIS A 166 -9.55 -0.32 -15.07
CA HIS A 166 -10.57 0.51 -15.72
C HIS A 166 -11.29 -0.21 -16.88
N LEU A 167 -10.76 -1.33 -17.37
CA LEU A 167 -11.37 -2.20 -18.39
C LEU A 167 -12.03 -3.48 -17.82
N VAL A 168 -12.19 -3.63 -16.49
CA VAL A 168 -12.97 -4.69 -15.80
C VAL A 168 -12.28 -6.07 -15.73
N SER A 169 -11.15 -6.20 -15.00
CA SER A 169 -10.54 -7.52 -14.76
C SER A 169 -10.16 -7.73 -13.29
N ALA A 170 -10.78 -8.71 -12.63
CA ALA A 170 -10.40 -9.13 -11.27
C ALA A 170 -8.90 -9.48 -11.16
N VAL A 171 -8.31 -10.05 -12.21
CA VAL A 171 -6.87 -10.36 -12.26
C VAL A 171 -6.01 -9.11 -12.09
N SER A 172 -6.44 -7.97 -12.66
CA SER A 172 -5.73 -6.71 -12.54
C SER A 172 -5.76 -6.14 -11.11
N GLU A 173 -6.87 -6.33 -10.38
CA GLU A 173 -6.97 -5.96 -8.97
C GLU A 173 -5.97 -6.74 -8.12
N TRP A 174 -5.89 -8.06 -8.31
CA TRP A 174 -4.93 -8.91 -7.62
C TRP A 174 -3.49 -8.48 -7.89
N ILE A 175 -3.14 -8.26 -9.17
CA ILE A 175 -1.80 -7.81 -9.55
C ILE A 175 -1.45 -6.48 -8.87
N MET A 176 -2.39 -5.54 -8.83
CA MET A 176 -2.19 -4.24 -8.21
C MET A 176 -2.00 -4.35 -6.69
N VAL A 177 -2.84 -5.13 -6.00
CA VAL A 177 -2.70 -5.33 -4.55
C VAL A 177 -1.38 -6.01 -4.20
N PHE A 178 -0.99 -7.08 -4.90
CA PHE A 178 0.31 -7.72 -4.66
C PHE A 178 1.47 -6.76 -4.95
N SER A 179 1.36 -5.94 -5.99
CA SER A 179 2.37 -4.91 -6.30
C SER A 179 2.52 -3.92 -5.15
N PHE A 180 1.43 -3.48 -4.51
CA PHE A 180 1.50 -2.63 -3.31
C PHE A 180 2.15 -3.35 -2.13
N ILE A 181 1.80 -4.61 -1.87
CA ILE A 181 2.41 -5.39 -0.77
C ILE A 181 3.93 -5.52 -0.98
N PHE A 182 4.36 -5.89 -2.18
CA PHE A 182 5.79 -5.95 -2.51
C PHE A 182 6.46 -4.57 -2.45
N PHE A 183 5.73 -3.51 -2.81
CA PHE A 183 6.24 -2.14 -2.67
C PHE A 183 6.54 -1.82 -1.20
N PHE A 184 5.60 -2.07 -0.29
CA PHE A 184 5.80 -1.88 1.14
C PHE A 184 6.86 -2.81 1.74
N PHE A 185 7.04 -4.02 1.18
CA PHE A 185 8.14 -4.89 1.57
C PHE A 185 9.51 -4.22 1.39
N THR A 186 9.69 -3.38 0.37
CA THR A 186 10.95 -2.63 0.19
C THR A 186 11.22 -1.61 1.28
N TYR A 187 10.22 -1.20 2.07
CA TYR A 187 10.43 -0.27 3.18
C TYR A 187 11.09 -0.94 4.38
N ILE A 188 10.98 -2.27 4.52
CA ILE A 188 11.67 -3.03 5.57
C ILE A 188 13.18 -2.77 5.49
N HIS A 189 13.75 -2.67 4.28
CA HIS A 189 15.18 -2.38 4.11
C HIS A 189 15.57 -0.96 4.49
N ASP A 190 14.66 0.01 4.39
CA ASP A 190 14.95 1.41 4.69
C ASP A 190 14.96 1.70 6.21
N PHE A 191 14.33 0.84 7.01
CA PHE A 191 14.23 0.99 8.47
C PHE A 191 15.05 -0.05 9.26
N LYS A 192 15.93 -0.80 8.59
CA LYS A 192 16.93 -1.68 9.21
C LYS A 192 18.20 -0.90 9.51
#